data_AF-A0A9D1YM93-F1
#
_entry.id   AF-A0A9D1YM93-F1
#
_cell.length_a   1.000
_cell.length_b   1.000
_cell.length_c   1.000
_cell.angle_alpha   90.00
_cell.angle_beta   90.00
_cell.angle_gamma   90.00
#
_symmetry.space_group_name_H-M   'P 1'
#
loop_
_entity.id
_entity.type
_entity.pdbx_description
1 polymer ?
#
loop_
_entity_poly.entity_id
_entity_poly.type
_entity_poly.pdbx_seq_one_letter_code
_entity_poly.pdbx_strand_id
1 'polypeptide(L)'
;MRRLSFFRKFIPLALLLLIAAAASFIWYYLRTWPFRFHAELDAFFGKGNWEQISSETKESLMYSVYHRSTNPALAGDRPGKFHEWDIAFTNRNGETEIWTISDHTLRINQDKYWLFSPKRYSARQALALELMDLSCSMAGQQVLDEILRGILPEREADCIHVEISCRNGNPPPSMYSRLLRQPWFTAEQIDASLYLRTDLYDFYIRILAYDYRVEKLTQEEQAHLFGSLPEMEEALQEAFGACADYDIYLGEGYTAEYSGEPAD
;
A
#
# COMPACT_ATOMS: atom_id res chain seq x y z
N MET A 1 -4.53 9.70 64.84
CA MET A 1 -3.86 8.55 64.15
C MET A 1 -4.72 7.77 63.13
N ARG A 2 -5.95 8.19 62.75
CA ARG A 2 -6.77 7.48 61.75
C ARG A 2 -6.72 8.02 60.30
N ARG A 3 -6.21 9.24 60.07
CA ARG A 3 -6.11 9.84 58.71
C ARG A 3 -4.94 9.31 57.86
N LEU A 4 -3.86 8.81 58.48
CA LEU A 4 -2.70 8.29 57.74
C LEU A 4 -2.91 6.88 57.16
N SER A 5 -3.83 6.06 57.70
CA SER A 5 -4.06 4.69 57.18
C SER A 5 -4.98 4.66 55.96
N PHE A 6 -5.76 5.72 55.74
CA PHE A 6 -6.62 5.87 54.57
C PHE A 6 -5.74 6.13 53.33
N PHE A 7 -4.89 7.17 53.36
CA PHE A 7 -3.99 7.51 52.24
C PHE A 7 -3.05 6.38 51.81
N ARG A 8 -2.56 5.54 52.75
CA ARG A 8 -1.67 4.40 52.42
C ARG A 8 -2.34 3.28 51.59
N LYS A 9 -3.67 3.17 51.59
CA LYS A 9 -4.41 2.18 50.77
C LYS A 9 -4.85 2.72 49.41
N PHE A 10 -4.98 4.04 49.26
CA PHE A 10 -5.34 4.69 47.98
C PHE A 10 -4.15 4.86 47.04
N ILE A 11 -2.94 5.08 47.57
CA ILE A 11 -1.72 5.19 46.75
C ILE A 11 -1.48 3.93 45.88
N PRO A 12 -1.51 2.69 46.41
CA PRO A 12 -1.31 1.50 45.58
C PRO A 12 -2.45 1.26 44.58
N LEU A 13 -3.70 1.60 44.94
CA LEU A 13 -4.85 1.49 44.03
C LEU A 13 -4.76 2.51 42.88
N ALA A 14 -4.41 3.76 43.19
CA ALA A 14 -4.19 4.79 42.17
C ALA A 14 -3.03 4.44 41.25
N LEU A 15 -1.94 3.87 41.79
CA LEU A 15 -0.81 3.40 40.99
C LEU A 15 -1.22 2.26 40.05
N LEU A 16 -2.02 1.29 40.53
CA LEU A 16 -2.55 0.20 39.68
C LEU A 16 -3.45 0.73 38.56
N LEU A 17 -4.32 1.71 38.85
CA LEU A 17 -5.16 2.35 37.84
C LEU A 17 -4.34 3.10 36.79
N LEU A 18 -3.27 3.79 37.20
CA LEU A 18 -2.35 4.46 36.28
C LEU A 18 -1.61 3.47 35.38
N ILE A 19 -1.14 2.34 35.93
CA ILE A 19 -0.49 1.28 35.16
C ILE A 19 -1.48 0.67 34.15
N ALA A 20 -2.70 0.39 34.58
CA ALA A 20 -3.74 -0.13 33.69
C ALA A 20 -4.06 0.86 32.57
N ALA A 21 -4.24 2.14 32.89
CA ALA A 21 -4.47 3.19 31.90
C ALA A 21 -3.30 3.32 30.91
N ALA A 22 -2.06 3.30 31.39
CA ALA A 22 -0.87 3.33 30.55
C ALA A 22 -0.78 2.11 29.63
N ALA A 23 -1.06 0.90 30.14
CA ALA A 23 -1.07 -0.33 29.35
C ALA A 23 -2.17 -0.31 28.28
N SER A 24 -3.38 0.13 28.64
CA SER A 24 -4.49 0.32 27.69
C SER A 24 -4.15 1.35 26.61
N PHE A 25 -3.52 2.47 26.99
CA PHE A 25 -3.09 3.49 26.05
C PHE A 25 -2.01 2.96 25.09
N ILE A 26 -0.98 2.28 25.61
CA ILE A 26 0.06 1.66 24.77
C ILE A 26 -0.55 0.63 23.83
N TRP A 27 -1.47 -0.22 24.31
CA TRP A 27 -2.15 -1.21 23.48
C TRP A 27 -2.96 -0.57 22.35
N TYR A 28 -3.71 0.49 22.66
CA TYR A 28 -4.47 1.26 21.67
C TYR A 28 -3.53 1.94 20.67
N TYR A 29 -2.50 2.64 21.14
CA TYR A 29 -1.49 3.30 20.30
C TYR A 29 -0.80 2.32 19.35
N LEU A 30 -0.40 1.14 19.82
CA LEU A 30 0.26 0.15 18.98
C LEU A 30 -0.65 -0.46 17.90
N ARG A 31 -1.97 -0.41 18.10
CA ARG A 31 -2.96 -0.93 17.17
C ARG A 31 -3.46 0.12 16.20
N THR A 32 -3.63 1.37 16.61
CA THR A 32 -4.18 2.43 15.76
C THR A 32 -3.09 3.07 14.91
N TRP A 33 -2.86 2.55 13.70
CA TRP A 33 -1.82 3.06 12.81
C TRP A 33 -1.98 4.55 12.47
N PRO A 34 -3.18 5.07 12.16
CA PRO A 34 -3.34 6.50 11.89
C PRO A 34 -2.88 7.41 13.02
N PHE A 35 -3.10 6.99 14.27
CA PHE A 35 -2.63 7.72 15.44
C PHE A 35 -1.12 7.55 15.67
N ARG A 36 -0.61 6.32 15.50
CA ARG A 36 0.80 5.98 15.73
C ARG A 36 1.75 6.59 14.72
N PHE A 37 1.32 6.64 13.45
CA PHE A 37 2.13 7.05 12.31
C PHE A 37 1.58 8.34 11.68
N HIS A 38 0.97 9.18 12.52
CA HIS A 38 0.38 10.44 12.10
C HIS A 38 1.39 11.33 11.33
N ALA A 39 2.66 11.33 11.75
CA ALA A 39 3.70 12.11 11.08
C ALA A 39 4.05 11.56 9.69
N GLU A 40 4.12 10.23 9.51
CA GLU A 40 4.32 9.62 8.20
C GLU A 40 3.12 9.85 7.27
N LEU A 41 1.90 9.81 7.81
CA LEU A 41 0.68 10.10 7.04
C LEU A 41 0.58 11.60 6.67
N ASP A 42 0.95 12.50 7.59
CA ASP A 42 1.08 13.94 7.30
C ASP A 42 2.12 14.20 6.20
N ALA A 43 3.23 13.46 6.21
CA ALA A 43 4.25 13.60 5.18
C ALA A 43 3.75 13.09 3.83
N PHE A 44 3.03 11.97 3.80
CA PHE A 44 2.55 11.36 2.56
C PHE A 44 1.33 12.10 1.99
N PHE A 45 0.26 12.27 2.76
CA PHE A 45 -0.99 12.87 2.28
C PHE A 45 -0.99 14.40 2.35
N GLY A 46 -0.07 15.00 3.09
CA GLY A 46 -0.04 16.44 3.38
C GLY A 46 -0.71 16.75 4.72
N LYS A 47 -0.03 17.54 5.54
CA LYS A 47 -0.51 17.90 6.88
C LYS A 47 -1.85 18.62 6.82
N GLY A 48 -2.86 18.03 7.47
CA GLY A 48 -4.23 18.55 7.49
C GLY A 48 -5.02 18.29 6.21
N ASN A 49 -4.48 17.53 5.25
CA ASN A 49 -5.16 17.12 4.02
C ASN A 49 -5.79 15.72 4.12
N TRP A 50 -5.71 15.06 5.27
CA TRP A 50 -6.25 13.72 5.45
C TRP A 50 -6.98 13.55 6.79
N GLU A 51 -7.94 12.64 6.80
CA GLU A 51 -8.65 12.21 8.00
C GLU A 51 -8.94 10.71 7.98
N GLN A 52 -8.89 10.07 9.16
CA GLN A 52 -9.38 8.70 9.30
C GLN A 52 -10.91 8.74 9.44
N ILE A 53 -11.62 8.18 8.45
CA ILE A 53 -13.10 8.19 8.43
C ILE A 53 -13.70 6.90 9.01
N SER A 54 -12.96 5.79 8.97
CA SER A 54 -13.44 4.50 9.44
C SER A 54 -12.30 3.67 10.06
N SER A 55 -12.66 2.63 10.81
CA SER A 55 -11.75 1.56 11.19
C SER A 55 -12.51 0.27 11.43
N GLU A 56 -12.00 -0.82 10.89
CA GLU A 56 -12.59 -2.16 11.05
C GLU A 56 -11.52 -3.18 11.45
N THR A 57 -11.93 -4.22 12.17
CA THR A 57 -11.10 -5.41 12.42
C THR A 57 -11.65 -6.58 11.65
N LYS A 58 -10.85 -7.16 10.77
CA LYS A 58 -11.24 -8.28 9.90
C LYS A 58 -10.47 -9.55 10.22
N GLU A 59 -11.00 -10.67 9.74
CA GLU A 59 -10.34 -11.98 9.83
C GLU A 59 -9.53 -12.26 8.56
N SER A 60 -8.34 -12.83 8.74
CA SER A 60 -7.42 -13.17 7.67
C SER A 60 -7.61 -14.63 7.25
N LEU A 61 -7.72 -14.84 5.94
CA LEU A 61 -7.64 -16.18 5.33
C LEU A 61 -6.18 -16.62 5.07
N MET A 62 -5.21 -15.72 5.25
CA MET A 62 -3.81 -15.93 4.86
C MET A 62 -2.89 -16.35 6.00
N TYR A 63 -3.36 -16.29 7.26
CA TYR A 63 -2.61 -16.79 8.42
C TYR A 63 -3.56 -17.13 9.57
N SER A 64 -3.12 -18.00 10.46
CA SER A 64 -3.86 -18.41 11.66
C SER A 64 -3.05 -18.14 12.93
N VAL A 65 -3.73 -18.08 14.07
CA VAL A 65 -3.10 -17.95 15.38
C VAL A 65 -3.58 -19.09 16.28
N TYR A 66 -2.62 -19.78 16.89
CA TYR A 66 -2.94 -20.84 17.84
C TYR A 66 -3.51 -20.26 19.14
N HIS A 67 -4.78 -20.56 19.42
CA HIS A 67 -5.45 -20.14 20.64
C HIS A 67 -5.26 -21.18 21.74
N ARG A 68 -4.49 -20.84 22.78
CA ARG A 68 -4.36 -21.68 23.98
C ARG A 68 -5.60 -21.52 24.88
N SER A 69 -6.18 -22.63 25.29
CA SER A 69 -7.28 -22.68 26.26
C SER A 69 -6.97 -23.70 27.34
N THR A 70 -7.43 -23.46 28.57
CA THR A 70 -7.38 -24.45 29.65
C THR A 70 -8.29 -25.64 29.39
N ASN A 71 -9.30 -25.49 28.52
CA ASN A 71 -10.08 -26.60 27.98
C ASN A 71 -9.48 -27.05 26.63
N PRO A 72 -8.90 -28.27 26.53
CA PRO A 72 -8.27 -28.75 25.31
C PRO A 72 -9.19 -28.78 24.08
N ALA A 73 -10.50 -29.00 24.28
CA ALA A 73 -11.48 -29.01 23.19
C ALA A 73 -11.73 -27.61 22.58
N LEU A 74 -11.31 -26.54 23.27
CA LEU A 74 -11.42 -25.15 22.80
C LEU A 74 -10.08 -24.56 22.35
N ALA A 75 -8.99 -25.34 22.44
CA ALA A 75 -7.68 -24.98 21.94
C ALA A 75 -7.56 -25.37 20.47
N GLY A 76 -6.89 -24.53 19.67
CA GLY A 76 -6.74 -24.79 18.24
C GLY A 76 -6.46 -23.52 17.46
N ASP A 77 -6.19 -23.70 16.18
CA ASP A 77 -5.93 -22.60 15.26
C ASP A 77 -7.23 -21.85 14.94
N ARG A 78 -7.13 -20.52 14.93
CA ARG A 78 -8.21 -19.62 14.51
C ARG A 78 -7.69 -18.67 13.45
N PRO A 79 -8.55 -18.15 12.56
CA PRO A 79 -8.15 -17.11 11.63
C PRO A 79 -7.46 -15.96 12.36
N GLY A 80 -6.37 -15.49 11.76
CA GLY A 80 -5.69 -14.28 12.21
C GLY A 80 -6.61 -13.06 12.12
N LYS A 81 -6.28 -11.99 12.84
CA LYS A 81 -7.01 -10.72 12.77
C LYS A 81 -6.11 -9.56 12.40
N PHE A 82 -6.59 -8.73 11.51
CA PHE A 82 -5.94 -7.50 11.06
C PHE A 82 -6.92 -6.33 11.13
N HIS A 83 -6.40 -5.12 11.01
CA HIS A 83 -7.17 -3.89 11.07
C HIS A 83 -7.01 -3.14 9.76
N GLU A 84 -8.12 -2.53 9.34
CA GLU A 84 -8.17 -1.60 8.22
C GLU A 84 -8.56 -0.21 8.74
N TRP A 85 -8.06 0.81 8.06
CA TRP A 85 -8.39 2.20 8.27
C TRP A 85 -8.65 2.85 6.93
N ASP A 86 -9.85 3.39 6.76
CA ASP A 86 -10.17 4.23 5.60
C ASP A 86 -9.71 5.66 5.89
N ILE A 87 -8.92 6.19 4.96
CA ILE A 87 -8.33 7.52 5.00
C ILE A 87 -8.97 8.33 3.87
N ALA A 88 -9.70 9.38 4.23
CA ALA A 88 -10.12 10.37 3.24
C ALA A 88 -9.02 11.42 3.07
N PHE A 89 -8.71 11.79 1.83
CA PHE A 89 -7.81 12.90 1.53
C PHE A 89 -8.21 13.60 0.23
N THR A 90 -7.72 14.82 0.01
CA THR A 90 -7.94 15.53 -1.27
C THR A 90 -6.74 15.31 -2.18
N ASN A 91 -6.99 14.77 -3.38
CA ASN A 91 -5.95 14.52 -4.37
C ASN A 91 -5.47 15.81 -5.06
N ARG A 92 -4.47 15.71 -5.94
CA ARG A 92 -3.91 16.85 -6.69
C ARG A 92 -4.92 17.55 -7.61
N ASN A 93 -5.98 16.83 -8.00
CA ASN A 93 -7.05 17.33 -8.87
C ASN A 93 -8.17 18.04 -8.07
N GLY A 94 -8.07 18.07 -6.74
CA GLY A 94 -9.08 18.67 -5.85
C GLY A 94 -10.25 17.75 -5.52
N GLU A 95 -10.17 16.47 -5.85
CA GLU A 95 -11.20 15.47 -5.58
C GLU A 95 -10.91 14.74 -4.26
N THR A 96 -11.97 14.45 -3.50
CA THR A 96 -11.84 13.65 -2.27
C THR A 96 -11.82 12.17 -2.63
N GLU A 97 -10.74 11.49 -2.25
CA GLU A 97 -10.58 10.06 -2.40
C GLU A 97 -10.58 9.37 -1.03
N ILE A 98 -10.99 8.09 -1.00
CA ILE A 98 -11.01 7.26 0.21
C ILE A 98 -10.13 6.04 -0.02
N TRP A 99 -9.04 5.96 0.74
CA TRP A 99 -8.00 4.95 0.58
C TRP A 99 -7.88 4.11 1.84
N THR A 100 -7.85 2.80 1.69
CA THR A 100 -7.74 1.88 2.82
C THR A 100 -6.28 1.49 3.04
N ILE A 101 -5.77 1.69 4.26
CA ILE A 101 -4.50 1.12 4.72
C ILE A 101 -4.76 0.02 5.74
N SER A 102 -3.91 -1.00 5.79
CA SER A 102 -4.09 -2.14 6.69
C SER A 102 -2.83 -2.55 7.45
N ASP A 103 -2.99 -3.20 8.61
CA ASP A 103 -1.89 -3.92 9.25
C ASP A 103 -1.73 -5.37 8.75
N HIS A 104 -2.47 -5.78 7.71
CA HIS A 104 -2.57 -7.19 7.29
C HIS A 104 -1.24 -7.74 6.80
N THR A 105 -0.55 -6.98 5.93
CA THR A 105 0.77 -7.33 5.41
C THR A 105 1.79 -7.50 6.54
N LEU A 106 1.73 -6.64 7.56
CA LEU A 106 2.54 -6.80 8.77
C LEU A 106 2.24 -8.13 9.45
N ARG A 107 0.95 -8.46 9.65
CA ARG A 107 0.54 -9.68 10.35
C ARG A 107 0.99 -10.94 9.63
N ILE A 108 0.77 -11.02 8.31
CA ILE A 108 1.20 -12.15 7.46
C ILE A 108 2.72 -12.30 7.51
N ASN A 109 3.45 -11.19 7.35
CA ASN A 109 4.92 -11.22 7.41
C ASN A 109 5.42 -11.71 8.78
N GLN A 110 4.82 -11.23 9.87
CA GLN A 110 5.21 -11.59 11.22
C GLN A 110 4.81 -13.00 11.66
N ASP A 111 3.80 -13.58 11.03
CA ASP A 111 3.46 -14.99 11.17
C ASP A 111 4.52 -15.88 10.48
N LYS A 112 4.92 -15.49 9.26
CA LYS A 112 5.91 -16.21 8.46
C LYS A 112 7.33 -16.17 9.02
N TYR A 113 7.75 -15.04 9.59
CA TYR A 113 9.14 -14.82 10.00
C TYR A 113 9.29 -14.71 11.52
N TRP A 114 10.24 -15.43 12.10
CA TRP A 114 10.60 -15.30 13.52
C TRP A 114 11.09 -13.89 13.89
N LEU A 115 11.05 -13.55 15.19
CA LEU A 115 11.19 -12.18 15.72
C LEU A 115 12.45 -11.42 15.26
N PHE A 116 13.60 -12.08 15.10
CA PHE A 116 14.84 -11.41 14.69
C PHE A 116 15.26 -11.73 13.25
N SER A 117 14.33 -12.23 12.43
CA SER A 117 14.57 -12.39 11.01
C SER A 117 14.84 -11.02 10.38
N PRO A 118 15.90 -10.88 9.55
CA PRO A 118 16.11 -9.64 8.80
C PRO A 118 15.02 -9.39 7.75
N LYS A 119 14.19 -10.39 7.44
CA LYS A 119 13.03 -10.29 6.55
C LYS A 119 11.73 -9.90 7.27
N ARG A 120 11.74 -9.83 8.61
CA ARG A 120 10.56 -9.46 9.40
C ARG A 120 10.37 -7.95 9.35
N TYR A 121 9.19 -7.52 8.94
CA TYR A 121 8.82 -6.11 8.90
C TYR A 121 8.58 -5.56 10.31
N SER A 122 9.10 -4.36 10.55
CA SER A 122 8.56 -3.46 11.57
C SER A 122 7.22 -2.88 11.10
N ALA A 123 6.39 -2.40 12.03
CA ALA A 123 5.12 -1.78 11.68
C ALA A 123 5.30 -0.54 10.79
N ARG A 124 6.39 0.22 10.96
CA ARG A 124 6.70 1.37 10.11
C ARG A 124 7.07 0.97 8.67
N GLN A 125 7.81 -0.13 8.50
CA GLN A 125 8.13 -0.67 7.17
C GLN A 125 6.90 -1.23 6.48
N ALA A 126 6.00 -1.88 7.23
CA ALA A 126 4.74 -2.35 6.66
C ALA A 126 3.83 -1.18 6.26
N LEU A 127 3.72 -0.12 7.06
CA LEU A 127 3.02 1.10 6.64
C LEU A 127 3.60 1.67 5.35
N ALA A 128 4.93 1.76 5.27
CA ALA A 128 5.59 2.27 4.08
C ALA A 128 5.31 1.44 2.83
N LEU A 129 5.15 0.12 2.97
CA LEU A 129 4.70 -0.76 1.89
C LEU A 129 3.25 -0.42 1.50
N GLU A 130 2.33 -0.31 2.46
CA GLU A 130 0.93 0.04 2.14
C GLU A 130 0.83 1.40 1.43
N LEU A 131 1.59 2.40 1.90
CA LEU A 131 1.67 3.71 1.23
C LEU A 131 2.30 3.62 -0.16
N MET A 132 3.28 2.71 -0.35
CA MET A 132 3.91 2.49 -1.65
C MET A 132 2.90 1.91 -2.65
N ASP A 133 2.17 0.87 -2.27
CA ASP A 133 1.18 0.20 -3.14
C ASP A 133 0.11 1.20 -3.60
N LEU A 134 -0.34 2.03 -2.66
CA LEU A 134 -1.21 3.18 -2.88
C LEU A 134 -0.59 4.12 -3.92
N SER A 135 0.61 4.65 -3.68
CA SER A 135 1.26 5.56 -4.64
C SER A 135 1.60 4.95 -6.00
N CYS A 136 1.92 3.66 -6.07
CA CYS A 136 2.14 2.94 -7.32
C CYS A 136 0.87 2.93 -8.17
N SER A 137 -0.29 2.76 -7.52
CA SER A 137 -1.59 2.86 -8.16
C SER A 137 -1.85 4.28 -8.66
N MET A 138 -1.53 5.33 -7.87
CA MET A 138 -1.67 6.72 -8.30
C MET A 138 -0.83 7.03 -9.55
N ALA A 139 0.45 6.63 -9.51
CA ALA A 139 1.38 6.87 -10.60
C ALA A 139 0.97 6.13 -11.87
N GLY A 140 0.48 4.89 -11.74
CA GLY A 140 -0.06 4.15 -12.88
C GLY A 140 -1.33 4.76 -13.46
N GLN A 141 -2.27 5.20 -12.61
CA GLN A 141 -3.47 5.90 -13.06
C GLN A 141 -3.12 7.20 -13.80
N GLN A 142 -2.10 7.93 -13.35
CA GLN A 142 -1.59 9.10 -14.06
C GLN A 142 -1.07 8.74 -15.46
N VAL A 143 -0.33 7.63 -15.62
CA VAL A 143 0.10 7.13 -16.94
C VAL A 143 -1.09 6.81 -17.83
N LEU A 144 -2.11 6.15 -17.28
CA LEU A 144 -3.34 5.88 -18.01
C LEU A 144 -3.99 7.18 -18.50
N ASP A 145 -4.16 8.15 -17.61
CA ASP A 145 -4.90 9.38 -17.89
C ASP A 145 -4.17 10.35 -18.81
N GLU A 146 -2.86 10.53 -18.62
CA GLU A 146 -2.07 11.53 -19.32
C GLU A 146 -1.46 11.01 -20.63
N ILE A 147 -1.23 9.70 -20.74
CA ILE A 147 -0.55 9.09 -21.89
C ILE A 147 -1.53 8.19 -22.67
N LEU A 148 -2.03 7.13 -22.04
CA LEU A 148 -2.69 6.06 -22.77
C LEU A 148 -4.12 6.41 -23.23
N ARG A 149 -4.83 7.28 -22.51
CA ARG A 149 -6.16 7.77 -22.93
C ARG A 149 -6.13 8.65 -24.19
N GLY A 150 -4.95 9.12 -24.61
CA GLY A 150 -4.78 9.75 -25.92
C GLY A 150 -4.86 8.76 -27.09
N ILE A 151 -4.61 7.48 -26.81
CA ILE A 151 -4.53 6.38 -27.78
C ILE A 151 -5.78 5.52 -27.71
N LEU A 152 -6.15 5.12 -26.49
CA LEU A 152 -7.25 4.20 -26.21
C LEU A 152 -8.53 4.98 -25.90
N PRO A 153 -9.61 4.79 -26.68
CA PRO A 153 -10.95 5.27 -26.31
C PRO A 153 -11.37 4.78 -24.93
N GLU A 154 -12.27 5.50 -24.26
CA GLU A 154 -12.69 5.27 -22.87
C GLU A 154 -13.01 3.80 -22.56
N ARG A 155 -13.77 3.11 -23.43
CA ARG A 155 -14.15 1.70 -23.21
C ARG A 155 -12.96 0.75 -23.24
N GLU A 156 -11.95 1.04 -24.05
CA GLU A 156 -10.72 0.26 -24.17
C GLU A 156 -9.76 0.57 -23.03
N ALA A 157 -9.61 1.86 -22.69
CA ALA A 157 -8.85 2.30 -21.53
C ALA A 157 -9.38 1.68 -20.22
N ASP A 158 -10.70 1.56 -20.08
CA ASP A 158 -11.36 0.89 -18.95
C ASP A 158 -11.07 -0.61 -18.88
N CYS A 159 -10.58 -1.23 -19.97
CA CYS A 159 -10.19 -2.63 -19.97
C CYS A 159 -8.80 -2.87 -19.40
N ILE A 160 -7.95 -1.84 -19.33
CA ILE A 160 -6.58 -1.96 -18.83
C ILE A 160 -6.44 -1.43 -17.41
N HIS A 161 -5.46 -1.97 -16.70
CA HIS A 161 -4.98 -1.49 -15.42
C HIS A 161 -3.50 -1.15 -15.55
N VAL A 162 -3.14 0.04 -15.06
CA VAL A 162 -1.76 0.53 -15.09
C VAL A 162 -1.32 0.77 -13.65
N GLU A 163 -0.18 0.21 -13.28
CA GLU A 163 0.44 0.39 -11.97
C GLU A 163 1.96 0.47 -12.10
N ILE A 164 2.62 1.10 -11.13
CA ILE A 164 4.06 0.87 -10.94
C ILE A 164 4.28 -0.44 -10.20
N SER A 165 5.12 -1.30 -10.75
CA SER A 165 5.47 -2.59 -10.15
C SER A 165 6.97 -2.70 -9.87
N CYS A 166 7.34 -3.75 -9.14
CA CYS A 166 8.70 -4.00 -8.68
C CYS A 166 9.26 -5.25 -9.38
N ARG A 167 10.38 -5.13 -10.10
CA ARG A 167 11.02 -6.31 -10.70
C ARG A 167 11.48 -7.26 -9.59
N ASN A 168 11.30 -8.56 -9.80
CA ASN A 168 11.67 -9.62 -8.84
C ASN A 168 10.85 -9.66 -7.53
N GLY A 169 9.67 -9.01 -7.51
CA GLY A 169 8.73 -9.07 -6.40
C GLY A 169 9.04 -8.05 -5.29
N ASN A 170 8.58 -8.35 -4.07
CA ASN A 170 8.58 -7.34 -3.00
C ASN A 170 10.02 -6.91 -2.60
N PRO A 171 10.29 -5.59 -2.54
CA PRO A 171 11.56 -5.04 -2.09
C PRO A 171 11.97 -5.49 -0.69
N PRO A 172 13.28 -5.49 -0.37
CA PRO A 172 13.76 -5.84 0.96
C PRO A 172 13.29 -4.81 2.02
N PRO A 173 13.16 -5.19 3.30
CA PRO A 173 12.65 -4.31 4.35
C PRO A 173 13.37 -2.95 4.49
N SER A 174 14.67 -2.90 4.16
CA SER A 174 15.47 -1.68 4.21
C SER A 174 15.02 -0.64 3.17
N MET A 175 14.49 -1.08 2.02
CA MET A 175 14.01 -0.20 0.95
C MET A 175 12.88 0.69 1.47
N TYR A 176 11.86 0.12 2.11
CA TYR A 176 10.73 0.89 2.65
C TYR A 176 11.15 1.96 3.67
N SER A 177 12.23 1.70 4.43
CA SER A 177 12.79 2.72 5.34
C SER A 177 13.46 3.88 4.61
N ARG A 178 14.02 3.65 3.41
CA ARG A 178 14.58 4.67 2.53
C ARG A 178 13.48 5.42 1.78
N LEU A 179 12.41 4.72 1.36
CA LEU A 179 11.26 5.29 0.66
C LEU A 179 10.58 6.38 1.49
N LEU A 180 10.29 6.12 2.77
CA LEU A 180 9.71 7.12 3.69
C LEU A 180 10.56 8.38 3.91
N ARG A 181 11.82 8.40 3.44
CA ARG A 181 12.72 9.56 3.56
C ARG A 181 12.83 10.33 2.24
N GLN A 182 12.21 9.83 1.17
CA GLN A 182 12.23 10.53 -0.09
C GLN A 182 11.32 11.75 -0.02
N PRO A 183 11.81 12.94 -0.40
CA PRO A 183 11.00 14.15 -0.37
C PRO A 183 9.85 14.10 -1.39
N TRP A 184 10.02 13.33 -2.46
CA TRP A 184 9.03 13.17 -3.53
C TRP A 184 7.93 12.17 -3.18
N PHE A 185 8.10 11.35 -2.13
CA PHE A 185 7.14 10.30 -1.76
C PHE A 185 5.93 10.87 -1.02
N THR A 186 5.10 11.60 -1.76
CA THR A 186 3.88 12.28 -1.31
C THR A 186 2.77 12.12 -2.35
N ALA A 187 1.52 12.09 -1.91
CA ALA A 187 0.35 11.94 -2.77
C ALA A 187 0.21 13.09 -3.79
N GLU A 188 0.76 14.27 -3.48
CA GLU A 188 0.74 15.44 -4.37
C GLU A 188 1.79 15.36 -5.48
N GLN A 189 3.01 14.89 -5.16
CA GLN A 189 4.15 14.96 -6.08
C GLN A 189 4.43 13.66 -6.85
N ILE A 190 3.92 12.52 -6.38
CA ILE A 190 4.24 11.22 -6.98
C ILE A 190 3.81 11.15 -8.44
N ASP A 191 4.71 10.71 -9.30
CA ASP A 191 4.44 10.34 -10.69
C ASP A 191 5.27 9.11 -11.06
N ALA A 192 4.99 8.51 -12.22
CA ALA A 192 5.71 7.34 -12.71
C ALA A 192 7.21 7.63 -12.93
N SER A 193 7.57 8.84 -13.36
CA SER A 193 8.97 9.20 -13.66
C SER A 193 9.86 9.15 -12.42
N LEU A 194 9.33 9.53 -11.24
CA LEU A 194 10.05 9.47 -9.97
C LEU A 194 10.41 8.04 -9.58
N TYR A 195 9.51 7.09 -9.86
CA TYR A 195 9.76 5.66 -9.64
C TYR A 195 10.77 5.09 -10.65
N LEU A 196 10.62 5.40 -11.92
CA LEU A 196 11.52 4.91 -12.96
C LEU A 196 12.96 5.45 -12.82
N ARG A 197 13.12 6.62 -12.21
CA ARG A 197 14.42 7.29 -12.02
C ARG A 197 15.06 7.09 -10.66
N THR A 198 14.46 6.34 -9.75
CA THR A 198 15.03 6.20 -8.39
C THR A 198 16.01 5.04 -8.28
N ASP A 199 17.06 5.22 -7.47
CA ASP A 199 18.03 4.18 -7.07
C ASP A 199 17.50 3.29 -5.91
N LEU A 200 16.24 3.45 -5.51
CA LEU A 200 15.69 2.73 -4.37
C LEU A 200 15.46 1.25 -4.68
N TYR A 201 14.90 0.97 -5.85
CA TYR A 201 14.58 -0.35 -6.35
C TYR A 201 14.38 -0.33 -7.86
N ASP A 202 14.27 -1.51 -8.44
CA ASP A 202 14.00 -1.71 -9.86
C ASP A 202 12.49 -1.66 -10.10
N PHE A 203 11.99 -0.47 -10.44
CA PHE A 203 10.58 -0.19 -10.69
C PHE A 203 10.29 -0.09 -12.18
N TYR A 204 9.10 -0.52 -12.58
CA TYR A 204 8.65 -0.47 -13.97
C TYR A 204 7.15 -0.21 -14.06
N ILE A 205 6.67 0.27 -15.21
CA ILE A 205 5.25 0.44 -15.50
C ILE A 205 4.67 -0.90 -15.93
N ARG A 206 3.65 -1.39 -15.23
CA ARG A 206 2.94 -2.60 -15.61
C ARG A 206 1.57 -2.25 -16.16
N ILE A 207 1.26 -2.76 -17.35
CA ILE A 207 -0.04 -2.58 -18.03
C ILE A 207 -0.66 -3.95 -18.26
N LEU A 208 -1.86 -4.16 -17.72
CA LEU A 208 -2.58 -5.42 -17.82
C LEU A 208 -4.00 -5.18 -18.34
N ALA A 209 -4.40 -5.85 -19.42
CA ALA A 209 -5.80 -5.93 -19.78
C ALA A 209 -6.51 -7.01 -18.95
N TYR A 210 -7.74 -6.72 -18.55
CA TYR A 210 -8.61 -7.70 -17.90
C TYR A 210 -9.46 -8.44 -18.95
N ASP A 211 -9.22 -9.72 -19.13
CA ASP A 211 -9.94 -10.57 -20.09
C ASP A 211 -11.47 -10.37 -20.03
N TYR A 212 -12.04 -10.41 -18.82
CA TYR A 212 -13.49 -10.25 -18.61
C TYR A 212 -14.05 -8.87 -19.00
N ARG A 213 -13.20 -7.85 -19.12
CA ARG A 213 -13.58 -6.51 -19.64
C ARG A 213 -13.41 -6.46 -21.15
N VAL A 214 -12.28 -6.96 -21.66
CA VAL A 214 -11.99 -7.04 -23.10
C VAL A 214 -13.06 -7.85 -23.85
N GLU A 215 -13.51 -8.97 -23.28
CA GLU A 215 -14.59 -9.79 -23.86
C GLU A 215 -15.92 -9.04 -24.08
N LYS A 216 -16.13 -7.90 -23.41
CA LYS A 216 -17.34 -7.06 -23.54
C LYS A 216 -17.20 -5.97 -24.60
N LEU A 217 -16.01 -5.80 -25.16
CA LEU A 217 -15.76 -4.92 -26.29
C LEU A 217 -16.29 -5.56 -27.59
N THR A 218 -16.66 -4.73 -28.56
CA THR A 218 -16.94 -5.16 -29.93
C THR A 218 -15.67 -5.68 -30.60
N GLN A 219 -15.82 -6.42 -31.70
CA GLN A 219 -14.65 -6.92 -32.45
C GLN A 219 -13.76 -5.79 -32.98
N GLU A 220 -14.34 -4.64 -33.35
CA GLU A 220 -13.61 -3.47 -33.80
C GLU A 220 -12.81 -2.83 -32.66
N GLU A 221 -13.42 -2.66 -31.48
CA GLU A 221 -12.75 -2.16 -30.27
C GLU A 221 -11.64 -3.11 -29.79
N GLN A 222 -11.85 -4.43 -29.85
CA GLN A 222 -10.79 -5.40 -29.53
C GLN A 222 -9.63 -5.32 -30.52
N ALA A 223 -9.94 -5.27 -31.82
CA ALA A 223 -8.91 -5.14 -32.86
C ALA A 223 -8.11 -3.83 -32.72
N HIS A 224 -8.78 -2.74 -32.31
CA HIS A 224 -8.12 -1.47 -32.02
C HIS A 224 -7.22 -1.59 -30.79
N LEU A 225 -7.74 -2.00 -29.64
CA LEU A 225 -6.97 -2.18 -28.40
C LEU A 225 -5.68 -2.99 -28.62
N PHE A 226 -5.79 -4.13 -29.30
CA PHE A 226 -4.63 -4.98 -29.61
C PHE A 226 -3.70 -4.37 -30.65
N GLY A 227 -4.26 -3.67 -31.64
CA GLY A 227 -3.52 -2.96 -32.69
C GLY A 227 -2.78 -1.72 -32.19
N SER A 228 -3.20 -1.14 -31.06
CA SER A 228 -2.59 0.05 -30.45
C SER A 228 -1.30 -0.24 -29.69
N LEU A 229 -0.91 -1.51 -29.50
CA LEU A 229 0.29 -1.88 -28.73
C LEU A 229 1.56 -1.11 -29.16
N PRO A 230 1.92 -1.00 -30.46
CA PRO A 230 3.11 -0.24 -30.86
C PRO A 230 3.02 1.26 -30.56
N GLU A 231 1.83 1.85 -30.68
CA GLU A 231 1.61 3.28 -30.38
C GLU A 231 1.70 3.54 -28.87
N MET A 232 1.22 2.61 -28.04
CA MET A 232 1.40 2.66 -26.59
C MET A 232 2.88 2.60 -26.20
N GLU A 233 3.65 1.71 -26.82
CA GLU A 233 5.10 1.60 -26.60
C GLU A 233 5.83 2.90 -26.98
N GLU A 234 5.53 3.46 -28.15
CA GLU A 234 6.12 4.72 -28.62
C GLU A 234 5.80 5.87 -27.65
N ALA A 235 4.55 5.99 -27.22
CA ALA A 235 4.14 7.04 -26.29
C ALA A 235 4.80 6.92 -24.91
N LEU A 236 4.96 5.71 -24.38
CA LEU A 236 5.68 5.47 -23.12
C LEU A 236 7.17 5.80 -23.26
N GLN A 237 7.82 5.40 -24.35
CA GLN A 237 9.22 5.71 -24.61
C GLN A 237 9.44 7.21 -24.83
N GLU A 238 8.53 7.91 -25.50
CA GLU A 238 8.59 9.36 -25.65
C GLU A 238 8.42 10.07 -24.31
N ALA A 239 7.46 9.63 -23.48
CA ALA A 239 7.18 10.25 -22.18
C ALA A 239 8.32 10.07 -21.17
N PHE A 240 8.94 8.89 -21.11
CA PHE A 240 9.94 8.57 -20.08
C PHE A 240 11.39 8.59 -20.58
N GLY A 241 11.60 8.65 -21.89
CA GLY A 241 12.91 8.72 -22.52
C GLY A 241 13.79 7.53 -22.15
N ALA A 242 15.06 7.79 -21.83
CA ALA A 242 16.02 6.74 -21.49
C ALA A 242 15.61 5.90 -20.27
N CYS A 243 14.79 6.44 -19.36
CA CYS A 243 14.34 5.74 -18.16
C CYS A 243 13.03 4.96 -18.37
N ALA A 244 12.51 4.87 -19.60
CA ALA A 244 11.31 4.07 -19.86
C ALA A 244 11.56 2.61 -19.48
N ASP A 245 10.72 2.04 -18.62
CA ASP A 245 10.74 0.62 -18.29
C ASP A 245 9.29 0.16 -18.11
N TYR A 246 8.88 -0.85 -18.88
CA TYR A 246 7.52 -1.33 -18.87
C TYR A 246 7.37 -2.81 -19.24
N ASP A 247 6.21 -3.36 -18.84
CA ASP A 247 5.69 -4.68 -19.19
C ASP A 247 4.19 -4.52 -19.49
N ILE A 248 3.83 -4.79 -20.74
CA ILE A 248 2.47 -4.67 -21.27
C ILE A 248 1.96 -6.07 -21.61
N TYR A 249 0.82 -6.43 -21.06
CA TYR A 249 0.07 -7.63 -21.42
C TYR A 249 -1.37 -7.26 -21.71
N LEU A 250 -1.77 -7.29 -22.98
CA LEU A 250 -3.15 -7.07 -23.42
C LEU A 250 -3.90 -8.39 -23.66
N GLY A 251 -3.18 -9.50 -23.82
CA GLY A 251 -3.73 -10.82 -24.06
C GLY A 251 -2.69 -11.75 -24.67
N GLU A 252 -3.07 -13.01 -24.94
CA GLU A 252 -2.18 -13.98 -25.57
C GLU A 252 -1.69 -13.46 -26.94
N GLY A 253 -0.37 -13.33 -27.08
CA GLY A 253 0.27 -12.81 -28.29
C GLY A 253 0.32 -11.28 -28.42
N TYR A 254 -0.25 -10.54 -27.46
CA TYR A 254 -0.25 -9.08 -27.43
C TYR A 254 0.49 -8.60 -26.18
N THR A 255 1.81 -8.76 -26.20
CA THR A 255 2.70 -8.44 -25.09
C THR A 255 3.88 -7.62 -25.56
N ALA A 256 4.34 -6.68 -24.74
CA ALA A 256 5.57 -5.92 -24.97
C ALA A 256 6.35 -5.73 -23.67
N GLU A 257 7.66 -5.88 -23.73
CA GLU A 257 8.56 -5.62 -22.62
C GLU A 257 9.69 -4.71 -23.09
N TYR A 258 10.00 -3.68 -22.30
CA TYR A 258 11.10 -2.78 -22.56
C TYR A 258 11.82 -2.45 -21.25
N SER A 259 13.15 -2.40 -21.31
CA SER A 259 14.00 -2.01 -20.18
C SER A 259 14.96 -0.92 -20.65
N GLY A 260 14.76 0.28 -20.13
CA GLY A 260 15.61 1.44 -20.38
C GLY A 260 16.91 1.41 -19.57
N GLU A 261 17.59 2.55 -19.56
CA GLU A 261 18.79 2.75 -18.76
C GLU A 261 18.41 2.82 -17.27
N PRO A 262 19.11 2.08 -16.39
CA PRO A 262 18.87 2.16 -14.96
C PRO A 262 19.19 3.57 -14.45
N ALA A 263 18.49 3.99 -13.39
CA ALA A 263 18.79 5.23 -12.70
C ALA A 263 20.26 5.29 -12.23
N ASP A 264 20.96 6.36 -12.59
CA ASP A 264 22.34 6.68 -12.17
C ASP A 264 22.49 6.93 -10.65
#